data_AF-A0A7W0X664-F1
#
_entry.id   AF-A0A7W0X664-F1
#
_cell.length_a   1.000
_cell.length_b   1.000
_cell.length_c   1.000
_cell.angle_alpha   90.00
_cell.angle_beta   90.00
_cell.angle_gamma   90.00
#
_symmetry.space_group_name_H-M   'P 1'
#
loop_
_entity.id
_entity.type
_entity.pdbx_description
1 polymer ?
#
loop_
_entity_poly.entity_id
_entity_poly.type
_entity_poly.pdbx_seq_one_letter_code
_entity_poly.pdbx_strand_id
1 'polypeptide(L)'
;MISRRTFIAAGLAGTTALVAARWLQRPHSRATAVARRALDTDGEAIMTAILPVLLAGALPTAVGERSAATAETLTHIDAAIAGLPPSAQTELAQLFALLALPPARIAFAGITSTWQEADADDIRAFLDRFRASSWTLKRSAYDALHQIVFAAWYGNPRSWPATGYDGPPALSA
;
A
#
# COMPACT_ATOMS: atom_id res chain seq x y z
N MET A 1 -44.23 26.79 -4.67
CA MET A 1 -43.37 27.86 -5.21
C MET A 1 -41.96 27.66 -4.66
N ILE A 2 -40.98 27.33 -5.51
CA ILE A 2 -39.59 27.12 -5.07
C ILE A 2 -38.98 28.50 -4.73
N SER A 3 -38.49 28.67 -3.51
CA SER A 3 -37.85 29.92 -3.08
C SER A 3 -36.44 30.04 -3.67
N ARG A 4 -36.04 31.26 -4.08
CA ARG A 4 -34.68 31.56 -4.60
C ARG A 4 -33.57 31.06 -3.67
N ARG A 5 -33.80 31.14 -2.35
CA ARG A 5 -32.87 30.66 -1.32
C ARG A 5 -32.73 29.14 -1.33
N THR A 6 -33.82 28.40 -1.48
CA THR A 6 -33.80 26.93 -1.56
C THR A 6 -33.10 26.45 -2.82
N PHE A 7 -33.29 27.14 -3.94
CA PHE A 7 -32.59 26.83 -5.19
C PHE A 7 -31.07 27.06 -5.09
N ILE A 8 -30.65 28.20 -4.52
CA ILE A 8 -29.23 28.49 -4.30
C ILE A 8 -28.60 27.52 -3.30
N ALA A 9 -29.29 27.22 -2.19
CA ALA A 9 -28.82 26.26 -1.19
C ALA A 9 -28.69 24.84 -1.75
N ALA A 10 -29.65 24.39 -2.56
CA ALA A 10 -29.58 23.10 -3.24
C ALA A 10 -28.45 23.06 -4.27
N GLY A 11 -28.23 24.15 -5.01
CA GLY A 11 -27.10 24.28 -5.93
C GLY A 11 -25.74 24.19 -5.21
N LEU A 12 -25.57 24.90 -4.11
CA LEU A 12 -24.37 24.85 -3.26
C LEU A 12 -24.14 23.47 -2.66
N ALA A 13 -25.19 22.81 -2.16
CA ALA A 13 -25.10 21.45 -1.64
C ALA A 13 -24.69 20.45 -2.74
N GLY A 14 -25.25 20.59 -3.94
CA GLY A 14 -24.92 19.75 -5.09
C GLY A 14 -23.47 19.92 -5.56
N THR A 15 -22.99 21.16 -5.68
CA THR A 15 -21.60 21.42 -6.10
C THR A 15 -20.59 20.95 -5.08
N THR A 16 -20.83 21.20 -3.79
CA THR A 16 -19.96 20.71 -2.70
C THR A 16 -19.91 19.18 -2.67
N ALA A 17 -21.05 18.49 -2.84
CA ALA A 17 -21.10 17.03 -2.93
C ALA A 17 -20.29 16.50 -4.13
N LEU A 18 -20.41 17.13 -5.31
CA LEU A 18 -19.66 16.73 -6.50
C LEU A 18 -18.16 16.97 -6.37
N VAL A 19 -17.76 18.11 -5.77
CA VAL A 19 -16.35 18.40 -5.48
C VAL A 19 -15.77 17.38 -4.51
N ALA A 20 -16.50 17.04 -3.44
CA ALA A 20 -16.09 16.03 -2.48
C ALA A 20 -15.97 14.64 -3.13
N ALA A 21 -16.96 14.24 -3.94
CA ALA A 21 -16.93 12.97 -4.67
C ALA A 21 -15.75 12.90 -5.64
N ARG A 22 -15.47 13.99 -6.37
CA ARG A 22 -14.33 14.07 -7.29
C ARG A 22 -12.99 14.06 -6.55
N TRP A 23 -12.92 14.65 -5.37
CA TRP A 23 -11.72 14.59 -4.53
C TRP A 23 -11.47 13.16 -4.03
N LEU A 24 -12.51 12.46 -3.57
CA LEU A 24 -12.42 11.08 -3.09
C LEU A 24 -11.98 10.08 -4.17
N GLN A 25 -12.35 10.32 -5.44
CA GLN A 25 -12.03 9.43 -6.57
C GLN A 25 -10.65 9.69 -7.19
N ARG A 26 -9.94 10.74 -6.80
CA ARG A 26 -8.62 11.04 -7.37
C ARG A 26 -7.55 10.18 -6.69
N PRO A 27 -6.59 9.61 -7.45
CA PRO A 27 -5.38 9.06 -6.85
C PRO A 27 -4.69 10.14 -6.02
N HIS A 28 -4.26 9.78 -4.81
CA HIS A 28 -3.54 10.68 -3.92
C HIS A 28 -2.03 10.66 -4.21
N SER A 29 -1.61 9.68 -5.00
CA SER A 29 -0.24 9.43 -5.43
C SER A 29 -0.07 9.62 -6.93
N ARG A 30 1.16 9.92 -7.35
CA ARG A 30 1.50 10.08 -8.76
C ARG A 30 1.74 8.71 -9.40
N ALA A 31 1.16 8.50 -10.59
CA ALA A 31 1.37 7.28 -11.37
C ALA A 31 2.86 7.05 -11.66
N THR A 32 3.29 5.80 -11.54
CA THR A 32 4.63 5.36 -11.91
C THR A 32 4.67 4.92 -13.37
N ALA A 33 5.86 4.68 -13.91
CA ALA A 33 6.03 4.24 -15.29
C ALA A 33 5.61 2.78 -15.53
N VAL A 34 5.50 1.97 -14.45
CA VAL A 34 5.19 0.54 -14.54
C VAL A 34 3.72 0.33 -14.22
N ALA A 35 2.93 -0.01 -15.24
CA ALA A 35 1.54 -0.37 -15.05
C ALA A 35 1.42 -1.71 -14.29
N ARG A 36 0.71 -1.69 -13.17
CA ARG A 36 0.40 -2.86 -12.34
C ARG A 36 -1.07 -3.22 -12.46
N ARG A 37 -1.40 -4.51 -12.32
CA ARG A 37 -2.77 -5.01 -12.54
C ARG A 37 -3.62 -4.96 -11.29
N ALA A 38 -3.07 -5.41 -10.16
CA ALA A 38 -3.77 -5.57 -8.90
C ALA A 38 -3.43 -4.45 -7.91
N LEU A 39 -2.22 -3.90 -8.00
CA LEU A 39 -1.77 -2.78 -7.18
C LEU A 39 -2.02 -1.47 -7.94
N ASP A 40 -2.94 -0.64 -7.42
CA ASP A 40 -3.18 0.69 -7.97
C ASP A 40 -2.06 1.68 -7.57
N THR A 41 -2.16 2.92 -8.05
CA THR A 41 -1.14 3.94 -7.83
C THR A 41 -0.93 4.28 -6.35
N ASP A 42 -1.99 4.27 -5.55
CA ASP A 42 -1.91 4.57 -4.13
C ASP A 42 -1.35 3.38 -3.34
N GLY A 43 -1.80 2.16 -3.66
CA GLY A 43 -1.24 0.92 -3.13
C GLY A 43 0.25 0.81 -3.44
N GLU A 44 0.68 1.15 -4.65
CA GLU A 44 2.10 1.15 -5.00
C GLU A 44 2.90 2.12 -4.14
N ALA A 45 2.42 3.34 -3.94
CA ALA A 45 3.08 4.32 -3.09
C ALA A 45 3.20 3.84 -1.63
N ILE A 46 2.13 3.26 -1.10
CA ILE A 46 2.08 2.68 0.25
C ILE A 46 3.10 1.54 0.37
N MET A 47 3.10 0.59 -0.56
CA MET A 47 4.01 -0.55 -0.53
C MET A 47 5.47 -0.13 -0.73
N THR A 48 5.72 0.88 -1.58
CA THR A 48 7.06 1.46 -1.77
C THR A 48 7.61 2.05 -0.47
N ALA A 49 6.76 2.70 0.33
CA ALA A 49 7.15 3.28 1.62
C ALA A 49 7.37 2.21 2.72
N ILE A 50 6.51 1.19 2.76
CA ILE A 50 6.52 0.16 3.81
C ILE A 50 7.66 -0.86 3.61
N LEU A 51 7.91 -1.26 2.37
CA LEU A 51 8.85 -2.32 2.01
C LEU A 51 10.26 -2.15 2.63
N PRO A 52 10.94 -0.98 2.51
CA PRO A 52 12.28 -0.83 3.09
C PRO A 52 12.31 -0.91 4.62
N VAL A 53 11.19 -0.62 5.29
CA VAL A 53 11.08 -0.72 6.75
C VAL A 53 10.85 -2.17 7.18
N LEU A 54 9.97 -2.90 6.49
CA LEU A 54 9.73 -4.32 6.77
C LEU A 54 10.91 -5.22 6.42
N LEU A 55 11.66 -4.87 5.36
CA LEU A 55 12.85 -5.59 4.89
C LEU A 55 14.15 -4.94 5.36
N ALA A 56 14.11 -4.20 6.47
CA ALA A 56 15.29 -3.56 7.04
C ALA A 56 16.39 -4.62 7.30
N GLY A 57 17.58 -4.39 6.72
CA GLY A 57 18.71 -5.31 6.80
C GLY A 57 18.69 -6.48 5.79
N ALA A 58 17.56 -6.74 5.12
CA ALA A 58 17.45 -7.76 4.08
C ALA A 58 17.72 -7.21 2.66
N LEU A 59 17.45 -5.92 2.43
CA LEU A 59 17.71 -5.28 1.14
C LEU A 59 19.21 -5.02 0.90
N PRO A 60 19.66 -5.00 -0.37
CA PRO A 60 21.02 -4.58 -0.73
C PRO A 60 21.41 -3.20 -0.17
N THR A 61 22.70 -3.04 0.14
CA THR A 61 23.25 -1.78 0.68
C THR A 61 23.50 -0.74 -0.40
N ALA A 62 23.86 -1.17 -1.61
CA ALA A 62 24.09 -0.30 -2.76
C ALA A 62 22.77 0.32 -3.23
N VAL A 63 22.75 1.65 -3.42
CA VAL A 63 21.54 2.42 -3.76
C VAL A 63 20.88 1.94 -5.05
N GLY A 64 21.68 1.67 -6.10
CA GLY A 64 21.17 1.18 -7.38
C GLY A 64 20.52 -0.21 -7.27
N GLU A 65 21.20 -1.13 -6.58
CA GLU A 65 20.69 -2.49 -6.36
C GLU A 65 19.47 -2.51 -5.46
N ARG A 66 19.42 -1.65 -4.43
CA ARG A 66 18.24 -1.50 -3.57
C ARG A 66 17.03 -1.04 -4.37
N SER A 67 17.18 -0.03 -5.22
CA SER A 67 16.08 0.47 -6.05
C SER A 67 15.57 -0.61 -7.02
N ALA A 68 16.47 -1.38 -7.63
CA ALA A 68 16.11 -2.51 -8.47
C ALA A 68 15.39 -3.62 -7.68
N ALA A 69 15.90 -3.94 -6.48
CA ALA A 69 15.29 -4.88 -5.55
C ALA A 69 13.88 -4.49 -5.14
N THR A 70 13.66 -3.22 -4.78
CA THR A 70 12.35 -2.68 -4.45
C THR A 70 11.40 -2.77 -5.64
N ALA A 71 11.81 -2.32 -6.82
CA ALA A 71 10.98 -2.35 -8.02
C ALA A 71 10.54 -3.78 -8.40
N GLU A 72 11.47 -4.73 -8.36
CA GLU A 72 11.18 -6.13 -8.63
C GLU A 72 10.23 -6.73 -7.59
N THR A 73 10.46 -6.44 -6.31
CA THR A 73 9.58 -6.91 -5.23
C THR A 73 8.17 -6.35 -5.38
N LEU A 74 8.02 -5.09 -5.79
CA LEU A 74 6.70 -4.51 -6.08
C LEU A 74 5.99 -5.21 -7.25
N THR A 75 6.72 -5.70 -8.24
CA THR A 75 6.16 -6.54 -9.32
C THR A 75 5.69 -7.89 -8.78
N HIS A 76 6.46 -8.51 -7.87
CA HIS A 76 6.04 -9.75 -7.20
C HIS A 76 4.86 -9.53 -6.25
N ILE A 77 4.76 -8.38 -5.58
CA ILE A 77 3.60 -7.99 -4.77
C ILE A 77 2.36 -7.90 -5.67
N ASP A 78 2.45 -7.22 -6.82
CA ASP A 78 1.34 -7.14 -7.78
C ASP A 78 0.86 -8.53 -8.22
N ALA A 79 1.80 -9.40 -8.58
CA ALA A 79 1.50 -10.78 -8.97
C ALA A 79 0.90 -11.60 -7.81
N ALA A 80 1.40 -11.42 -6.59
CA ALA A 80 0.89 -12.10 -5.40
C ALA A 80 -0.56 -11.68 -5.10
N ILE A 81 -0.85 -10.37 -5.15
CA ILE A 81 -2.23 -9.86 -4.96
C ILE A 81 -3.14 -10.38 -6.07
N ALA A 82 -2.70 -10.37 -7.33
CA ALA A 82 -3.48 -10.88 -8.46
C ALA A 82 -3.83 -12.38 -8.33
N GLY A 83 -3.03 -13.16 -7.59
CA GLY A 83 -3.25 -14.58 -7.32
C GLY A 83 -4.21 -14.87 -6.15
N LEU A 84 -4.61 -13.86 -5.37
CA LEU A 84 -5.51 -14.05 -4.23
C LEU A 84 -6.97 -14.28 -4.67
N PRO A 85 -7.82 -14.86 -3.81
CA PRO A 85 -9.26 -14.88 -4.04
C PRO A 85 -9.84 -13.47 -4.25
N PRO A 86 -10.87 -13.29 -5.09
CA PRO A 86 -11.42 -11.95 -5.40
C PRO A 86 -11.87 -11.13 -4.18
N SER A 87 -12.36 -11.79 -3.13
CA SER A 87 -12.73 -11.13 -1.87
C SER A 87 -11.50 -10.51 -1.19
N ALA A 88 -10.40 -11.26 -1.08
CA ALA A 88 -9.16 -10.78 -0.47
C ALA A 88 -8.51 -9.66 -1.30
N GLN A 89 -8.57 -9.71 -2.63
CA GLN A 89 -8.14 -8.60 -3.49
C GLN A 89 -8.93 -7.32 -3.19
N THR A 90 -10.25 -7.46 -3.01
CA THR A 90 -11.13 -6.34 -2.69
C THR A 90 -10.83 -5.76 -1.32
N GLU A 91 -10.62 -6.60 -0.31
CA GLU A 91 -10.26 -6.18 1.05
C GLU A 91 -8.93 -5.40 1.07
N LEU A 92 -7.93 -5.85 0.31
CA LEU A 92 -6.66 -5.14 0.16
C LEU A 92 -6.84 -3.80 -0.56
N ALA A 93 -7.61 -3.77 -1.65
CA ALA A 93 -7.91 -2.52 -2.34
C ALA A 93 -8.62 -1.52 -1.43
N GLN A 94 -9.54 -1.97 -0.58
CA GLN A 94 -10.19 -1.12 0.43
C GLN A 94 -9.22 -0.63 1.50
N LEU A 95 -8.28 -1.48 1.95
CA LEU A 95 -7.23 -1.08 2.87
C LEU A 95 -6.34 0.01 2.26
N PHE A 96 -5.88 -0.18 1.02
CA PHE A 96 -5.05 0.82 0.33
C PHE A 96 -5.81 2.12 0.11
N ALA A 97 -7.07 2.06 -0.34
CA ALA A 97 -7.91 3.25 -0.50
C ALA A 97 -8.09 4.00 0.84
N LEU A 98 -8.34 3.27 1.93
CA LEU A 98 -8.45 3.87 3.26
C LEU A 98 -7.14 4.56 3.68
N LEU A 99 -6.00 3.91 3.44
CA LEU A 99 -4.68 4.45 3.78
C LEU A 99 -4.22 5.58 2.85
N ALA A 100 -4.75 5.65 1.63
CA ALA A 100 -4.46 6.72 0.67
C ALA A 100 -5.11 8.05 1.06
N LEU A 101 -6.31 7.99 1.61
CA LEU A 101 -7.09 9.16 2.00
C LEU A 101 -6.38 9.93 3.13
N PRO A 102 -6.00 11.20 2.94
CA PRO A 102 -5.23 11.96 3.94
C PRO A 102 -5.82 11.95 5.37
N PRO A 103 -7.13 12.22 5.59
CA PRO A 103 -7.67 12.20 6.94
C PRO A 103 -7.65 10.80 7.56
N ALA A 104 -7.88 9.75 6.76
CA ALA A 104 -7.85 8.38 7.24
C ALA A 104 -6.41 7.91 7.47
N ARG A 105 -5.46 8.26 6.61
CA ARG A 105 -4.01 8.06 6.84
C ARG A 105 -3.56 8.66 8.16
N ILE A 106 -3.94 9.90 8.44
CA ILE A 106 -3.58 10.56 9.70
C ILE A 106 -4.25 9.86 10.89
N ALA A 107 -5.56 9.60 10.83
CA ALA A 107 -6.30 9.05 11.96
C ALA A 107 -5.99 7.57 12.24
N PHE A 108 -5.83 6.76 11.19
CA PHE A 108 -5.56 5.33 11.31
C PHE A 108 -4.08 5.05 11.41
N ALA A 109 -3.28 5.51 10.44
CA ALA A 109 -1.86 5.22 10.35
C ALA A 109 -0.99 6.17 11.19
N GLY A 110 -1.47 7.37 11.54
CA GLY A 110 -0.68 8.35 12.29
C GLY A 110 0.38 9.05 11.44
N ILE A 111 0.25 9.02 10.11
CA ILE A 111 1.22 9.60 9.16
C ILE A 111 0.63 10.89 8.57
N THR A 112 1.29 12.01 8.82
CA THR A 112 0.86 13.34 8.36
C THR A 112 1.36 13.66 6.95
N SER A 113 2.60 13.30 6.63
CA SER A 113 3.20 13.42 5.31
C SER A 113 2.56 12.48 4.27
N THR A 114 2.82 12.72 3.00
CA THR A 114 2.43 11.77 1.94
C THR A 114 3.22 10.47 2.08
N TRP A 115 2.74 9.35 1.54
CA TRP A 115 3.46 8.07 1.64
C TRP A 115 4.85 8.15 0.98
N GLN A 116 5.01 8.97 -0.06
CA GLN A 116 6.30 9.19 -0.75
C GLN A 116 7.31 9.97 0.09
N GLU A 117 6.83 10.78 1.04
CA GLU A 117 7.63 11.68 1.88
C GLU A 117 7.69 11.21 3.34
N ALA A 118 7.01 10.12 3.67
CA ALA A 118 7.00 9.56 5.01
C ALA A 118 8.38 8.98 5.35
N ASP A 119 8.92 9.40 6.49
CA ASP A 119 10.20 8.90 6.96
C ASP A 119 10.08 7.49 7.53
N ALA A 120 11.19 6.74 7.51
CA ALA A 120 11.24 5.34 7.95
C ALA A 120 10.78 5.17 9.40
N ASP A 121 11.04 6.15 10.27
CA ASP A 121 10.63 6.13 11.68
C ASP A 121 9.11 6.27 11.84
N ASP A 122 8.46 7.12 11.05
CA ASP A 122 7.01 7.27 11.04
C ASP A 122 6.32 6.00 10.53
N ILE A 123 6.86 5.41 9.46
CA ILE A 123 6.39 4.13 8.91
C ILE A 123 6.54 3.01 9.93
N ARG A 124 7.69 2.93 10.63
CA ARG A 124 7.92 1.91 11.67
C ARG A 124 6.92 2.07 12.81
N ALA A 125 6.74 3.29 13.32
CA ALA A 125 5.79 3.57 14.38
C ALA A 125 4.35 3.26 13.95
N PHE A 126 3.98 3.50 12.69
CA PHE A 126 2.72 3.09 12.10
C PHE A 126 2.52 1.57 12.14
N LEU A 127 3.49 0.80 11.64
CA LEU A 127 3.44 -0.66 11.60
C LEU A 127 3.35 -1.25 13.01
N ASP A 128 4.14 -0.73 13.95
CA ASP A 128 4.13 -1.16 15.35
C ASP A 128 2.78 -0.88 16.02
N ARG A 129 2.17 0.28 15.77
CA ARG A 129 0.81 0.61 16.26
C ARG A 129 -0.24 -0.35 15.70
N PHE A 130 -0.15 -0.71 14.42
CA PHE A 130 -1.09 -1.66 13.83
C PHE A 130 -0.92 -3.05 14.42
N ARG A 131 0.33 -3.52 14.55
CA ARG A 131 0.68 -4.81 15.15
C ARG A 131 0.22 -4.94 16.60
N ALA A 132 0.45 -3.90 17.42
CA ALA A 132 0.14 -3.91 18.85
C ALA A 132 -1.31 -3.46 19.18
N SER A 133 -2.10 -3.10 18.15
CA SER A 133 -3.46 -2.60 18.33
C SER A 133 -4.37 -3.62 19.04
N SER A 134 -5.27 -3.14 19.91
CA SER A 134 -6.35 -3.97 20.47
C SER A 134 -7.45 -4.31 19.46
N TRP A 135 -7.58 -3.52 18.39
CA TRP A 135 -8.56 -3.74 17.33
C TRP A 135 -8.07 -4.78 16.33
N THR A 136 -8.85 -5.85 16.16
CA THR A 136 -8.55 -6.95 15.23
C THR A 136 -8.36 -6.46 13.79
N LEU A 137 -9.12 -5.46 13.35
CA LEU A 137 -8.98 -4.88 12.00
C LEU A 137 -7.56 -4.36 11.72
N LYS A 138 -6.96 -3.62 12.66
CA LYS A 138 -5.60 -3.07 12.48
C LYS A 138 -4.54 -4.17 12.49
N ARG A 139 -4.69 -5.17 13.36
CA ARG A 139 -3.78 -6.34 13.38
C ARG A 139 -3.87 -7.13 12.08
N SER A 140 -5.08 -7.40 11.60
CA SER A 140 -5.30 -8.09 10.32
C SER A 140 -4.71 -7.32 9.14
N ALA A 141 -4.81 -5.98 9.15
CA ALA A 141 -4.17 -5.15 8.13
C ALA A 141 -2.64 -5.25 8.18
N TYR A 142 -2.04 -5.22 9.38
CA TYR A 142 -0.60 -5.47 9.53
C TYR A 142 -0.21 -6.85 9.02
N ASP A 143 -0.93 -7.90 9.42
CA ASP A 143 -0.64 -9.27 9.02
C ASP A 143 -0.72 -9.43 7.50
N ALA A 144 -1.69 -8.81 6.85
CA ALA A 144 -1.83 -8.84 5.39
C ALA A 144 -0.67 -8.12 4.68
N LEU A 145 -0.33 -6.90 5.12
CA LEU A 145 0.79 -6.12 4.57
C LEU A 145 2.12 -6.87 4.74
N HIS A 146 2.36 -7.40 5.94
CA HIS A 146 3.54 -8.19 6.28
C HIS A 146 3.63 -9.45 5.41
N GLN A 147 2.57 -10.25 5.35
CA GLN A 147 2.56 -11.50 4.58
C GLN A 147 2.82 -11.27 3.09
N ILE A 148 2.18 -10.26 2.49
CA ILE A 148 2.36 -9.97 1.06
C ILE A 148 3.79 -9.53 0.75
N VAL A 149 4.39 -8.67 1.58
CA VAL A 149 5.78 -8.22 1.41
C VAL A 149 6.74 -9.38 1.55
N PHE A 150 6.58 -10.20 2.60
CA PHE A 150 7.48 -11.32 2.87
C PHE A 150 7.33 -12.43 1.82
N ALA A 151 6.10 -12.75 1.41
CA ALA A 151 5.86 -13.71 0.34
C ALA A 151 6.50 -13.25 -0.98
N ALA A 152 6.36 -11.97 -1.33
CA ALA A 152 6.94 -11.42 -2.54
C ALA A 152 8.49 -11.37 -2.51
N TRP A 153 9.08 -11.03 -1.36
CA TRP A 153 10.53 -10.97 -1.22
C TRP A 153 11.18 -12.36 -1.13
N TYR A 154 10.73 -13.20 -0.21
CA TYR A 154 11.35 -14.51 0.03
C TYR A 154 10.93 -15.58 -0.98
N GLY A 155 9.82 -15.36 -1.70
CA GLY A 155 9.49 -16.14 -2.89
C GLY A 155 10.38 -15.82 -4.10
N ASN A 156 11.16 -14.75 -4.05
CA ASN A 156 12.06 -14.34 -5.13
C ASN A 156 13.46 -14.95 -4.95
N PRO A 157 14.01 -15.64 -5.97
CA PRO A 157 15.38 -16.18 -5.97
C PRO A 157 16.48 -15.19 -5.60
N ARG A 158 16.30 -13.89 -5.87
CA ARG A 158 17.25 -12.84 -5.45
C ARG A 158 17.56 -12.88 -3.96
N SER A 159 16.56 -13.18 -3.13
CA SER A 159 16.70 -13.15 -1.67
C SER A 159 17.44 -14.36 -1.11
N TRP A 160 17.42 -15.49 -1.83
CA TRP A 160 17.85 -16.79 -1.30
C TRP A 160 19.33 -16.84 -0.87
N PRO A 161 20.30 -16.30 -1.65
CA PRO A 161 21.70 -16.32 -1.25
C PRO A 161 21.95 -15.58 0.08
N ALA A 162 21.25 -14.47 0.32
CA ALA A 162 21.37 -13.71 1.56
C ALA A 162 20.79 -14.46 2.77
N THR A 163 19.90 -15.43 2.54
CA THR A 163 19.33 -16.30 3.58
C THR A 163 20.08 -17.62 3.75
N GLY A 164 21.07 -17.92 2.89
CA GLY A 164 21.74 -19.22 2.87
C GLY A 164 20.87 -20.36 2.33
N TYR A 165 19.83 -20.05 1.56
CA TYR A 165 18.96 -21.03 0.91
C TYR A 165 19.44 -21.27 -0.53
N ASP A 166 19.67 -22.52 -0.90
CA ASP A 166 20.15 -22.90 -2.25
C ASP A 166 19.02 -23.03 -3.28
N GLY A 167 17.77 -22.75 -2.88
CA GLY A 167 16.61 -22.93 -3.73
C GLY A 167 15.97 -24.32 -3.61
N PRO A 168 14.78 -24.51 -4.22
CA PRO A 168 14.13 -25.81 -4.24
C PRO A 168 14.96 -26.82 -5.05
N PRO A 169 14.93 -28.11 -4.68
CA PRO A 169 15.63 -29.13 -5.45
C PRO A 169 15.09 -29.19 -6.87
N ALA A 170 15.99 -29.37 -7.84
CA ALA A 170 15.59 -29.60 -9.23
C ALA A 170 14.80 -30.92 -9.29
N LEU A 171 13.53 -30.84 -9.72
CA LEU A 171 12.75 -32.04 -10.01
C LEU A 171 13.32 -32.63 -11.30
N SER A 172 13.97 -33.80 -11.20
CA SER A 172 14.31 -34.59 -12.38
C SER A 172 13.00 -35.03 -13.04
N ALA A 173 12.82 -34.63 -14.30
CA ALA A 173 11.69 -35.05 -15.14
C ALA A 173 11.73 -36.54 -15.47
#